data_AF-A0A3I8FVE0-F1
#
_entry.id   AF-A0A3I8FVE0-F1
#
_cell.length_a   1.000
_cell.length_b   1.000
_cell.length_c   1.000
_cell.angle_alpha   90.00
_cell.angle_beta   90.00
_cell.angle_gamma   90.00
#
_symmetry.space_group_name_H-M   'P 1'
#
loop_
_entity.id
_entity.type
_entity.pdbx_description
1 polymer ?
#
loop_
_entity_poly.entity_id
_entity_poly.type
_entity_poly.pdbx_seq_one_letter_code
_entity_poly.pdbx_strand_id
1 'polypeptide(L)'
;MNDIINAMVSMFFCILRPLGAFIIFPLFSMGVLLTNFIRNSVIICLALPIFLQNYNFSERLPVGILSLASIAFKEIIIGFFIGLSFTIVFWAIDAAGQIIDTLRGSTISSIFNPAISDSSSVTGVLLYQFVTVIFIISG
;
A
#
# COMPACT_ATOMS: atom_id res chain seq x y z
N MET A 1 0.72 28.77 20.78
CA MET A 1 -0.35 27.74 20.88
C MET A 1 -0.92 27.43 19.50
N ASN A 2 -1.18 28.44 18.66
CA ASN A 2 -1.60 28.26 17.26
C ASN A 2 -0.58 27.49 16.39
N ASP A 3 0.73 27.66 16.62
CA ASP A 3 1.75 26.97 15.83
C ASP A 3 1.72 25.44 16.01
N ILE A 4 1.46 24.98 17.24
CA ILE A 4 1.35 23.55 17.55
C ILE A 4 0.11 22.95 16.88
N ILE A 5 -1.02 23.68 16.90
CA ILE A 5 -2.25 23.24 16.25
C ILE A 5 -2.06 23.16 14.74
N ASN A 6 -1.40 24.16 14.12
CA ASN A 6 -1.09 24.17 12.70
C ASN A 6 -0.17 23.00 12.30
N ALA A 7 0.81 22.68 13.14
CA ALA A 7 1.69 21.53 12.94
C ALA A 7 0.90 20.20 13.00
N MET A 8 -0.01 20.04 13.96
CA MET A 8 -0.82 18.82 14.08
C MET A 8 -1.76 18.63 12.89
N VAL A 9 -2.41 19.70 12.42
CA VAL A 9 -3.34 19.64 11.27
C VAL A 9 -2.59 19.33 9.97
N SER A 10 -1.47 20.01 9.71
CA SER A 10 -0.65 19.73 8.52
C SER A 10 -0.08 18.30 8.54
N MET A 11 0.34 17.82 9.71
CA MET A 11 0.79 16.43 9.87
C MET A 11 -0.32 15.41 9.60
N PHE A 12 -1.54 15.68 10.08
CA PHE A 12 -2.70 14.85 9.77
C PHE A 12 -2.88 14.70 8.26
N PHE A 13 -2.92 15.81 7.51
CA PHE A 13 -3.09 15.80 6.06
C PHE A 13 -1.93 15.12 5.30
N CYS A 14 -0.69 15.28 5.77
CA CYS A 14 0.47 14.62 5.14
C CYS A 14 0.42 13.09 5.25
N ILE A 15 -0.20 12.55 6.30
CA ILE A 15 -0.29 11.09 6.53
C ILE A 15 -1.30 10.42 5.57
N LEU A 16 -2.32 11.13 5.08
CA LEU A 16 -3.38 10.51 4.26
C LEU A 16 -2.87 9.93 2.95
N ARG A 17 -1.90 10.57 2.29
CA ARG A 17 -1.40 10.13 0.98
C ARG A 17 -0.55 8.85 1.07
N PRO A 18 0.49 8.75 1.93
CA PRO A 18 1.22 7.48 2.13
C PRO A 18 0.29 6.37 2.64
N LEU A 19 -0.69 6.71 3.49
CA LEU A 19 -1.69 5.75 3.96
C LEU A 19 -2.53 5.20 2.80
N GLY A 20 -3.00 6.06 1.90
CA GLY A 20 -3.73 5.64 0.69
C GLY A 20 -2.93 4.68 -0.19
N ALA A 21 -1.63 4.95 -0.39
CA ALA A 21 -0.75 4.09 -1.19
C ALA A 21 -0.52 2.72 -0.54
N PHE A 22 -0.31 2.70 0.79
CA PHE A 22 0.05 1.48 1.52
C PHE A 22 -1.13 0.53 1.74
N ILE A 23 -2.37 0.99 1.55
CA ILE A 23 -3.56 0.12 1.63
C ILE A 23 -3.55 -0.95 0.54
N ILE A 24 -3.14 -0.60 -0.69
CA ILE A 24 -3.21 -1.51 -1.84
C ILE A 24 -1.86 -2.12 -2.22
N PHE A 25 -0.75 -1.53 -1.76
CA PHE A 25 0.58 -1.99 -2.15
C PHE A 25 0.93 -3.33 -1.49
N PRO A 26 1.15 -4.42 -2.26
CA PRO A 26 1.13 -5.76 -1.71
C PRO A 26 2.38 -6.10 -0.89
N LEU A 27 3.50 -5.37 -1.07
CA LEU A 27 4.66 -5.49 -0.17
C LEU A 27 4.39 -5.00 1.26
N PHE A 28 3.51 -4.02 1.42
CA PHE A 28 3.15 -3.45 2.72
C PHE A 28 1.73 -3.85 3.17
N SER A 29 1.08 -4.74 2.41
CA SER A 29 -0.25 -5.28 2.72
C SER A 29 -0.17 -6.43 3.72
N MET A 30 -1.30 -6.69 4.38
CA MET A 30 -1.40 -7.66 5.48
C MET A 30 -1.03 -9.07 5.02
N GLY A 31 0.02 -9.65 5.61
CA GLY A 31 0.29 -11.09 5.50
C GLY A 31 1.76 -11.49 5.41
N VAL A 32 2.66 -10.63 4.93
CA VAL A 32 4.04 -11.08 4.58
C VAL A 32 5.15 -10.44 5.40
N LEU A 33 5.08 -9.14 5.77
CA LEU A 33 6.26 -8.43 6.31
C LEU A 33 6.04 -7.50 7.52
N LEU A 34 4.85 -6.91 7.74
CA LEU A 34 4.67 -5.88 8.79
C LEU A 34 3.44 -6.14 9.68
N THR A 35 3.66 -6.25 11.00
CA THR A 35 2.60 -6.04 12.00
C THR A 35 2.04 -4.61 11.86
N ASN A 36 0.75 -4.39 12.14
CA ASN A 36 0.08 -3.07 12.02
C ASN A 36 0.88 -1.91 12.61
N PHE A 37 1.61 -2.16 13.71
CA PHE A 37 2.48 -1.18 14.34
C PHE A 37 3.63 -0.71 13.43
N ILE A 38 4.35 -1.64 12.82
CA ILE A 38 5.50 -1.33 11.95
C ILE A 38 5.00 -0.55 10.74
N ARG A 39 3.84 -0.93 10.17
CA ARG A 39 3.26 -0.25 9.01
C ARG A 39 2.96 1.20 9.32
N ASN A 40 2.30 1.46 10.44
CA ASN A 40 1.96 2.80 10.86
C ASN A 40 3.21 3.63 11.19
N SER A 41 4.25 3.03 11.78
CA SER A 41 5.53 3.70 12.01
C SER A 41 6.23 4.12 10.71
N VAL A 42 6.25 3.26 9.69
CA VAL A 42 6.84 3.58 8.38
C VAL A 42 6.06 4.70 7.68
N ILE A 43 4.72 4.67 7.75
CA ILE A 43 3.86 5.72 7.21
C ILE A 43 4.20 7.09 7.84
N ILE A 44 4.35 7.13 9.16
CA ILE A 44 4.72 8.37 9.88
C ILE A 44 6.14 8.81 9.48
N CYS A 45 7.08 7.87 9.35
CA CYS A 45 8.44 8.17 8.92
C CYS A 45 8.50 8.77 7.50
N LEU A 46 7.70 8.25 6.57
CA LEU A 46 7.57 8.80 5.21
C LEU A 46 6.83 10.14 5.18
N ALA A 47 5.94 10.39 6.13
CA ALA A 47 5.23 11.66 6.24
C ALA A 47 6.11 12.82 6.76
N LEU A 48 7.16 12.53 7.56
CA LEU A 48 8.07 13.55 8.13
C LEU A 48 8.75 14.47 7.09
N PRO A 49 9.42 13.97 6.04
CA PRO A 49 10.04 14.84 5.04
C PRO A 49 9.02 15.68 4.27
N ILE A 50 7.81 15.15 4.06
CA ILE A 50 6.70 15.85 3.39
C ILE A 50 6.17 16.98 4.30
N PHE A 51 6.09 16.72 5.60
CA PHE A 51 5.69 17.69 6.61
C PHE A 51 6.67 18.87 6.68
N LEU A 52 7.99 18.61 6.66
CA LEU A 52 9.01 19.67 6.71
C LEU A 52 8.88 20.68 5.56
N GLN A 53 8.46 20.24 4.36
CA GLN A 53 8.22 21.13 3.22
C GLN A 53 6.87 21.88 3.31
N ASN A 54 5.88 21.32 4.03
CA ASN A 54 4.50 21.80 4.04
C ASN A 54 4.04 22.31 5.42
N TYR A 55 4.97 22.80 6.24
CA TYR A 55 4.70 23.26 7.60
C TYR A 55 3.57 24.31 7.69
N ASN A 56 3.51 25.25 6.74
CA ASN A 56 2.49 26.32 6.71
C ASN A 56 1.22 25.95 5.92
N PHE A 57 1.00 24.67 5.60
CA PHE A 57 -0.18 24.26 4.82
C PHE A 57 -1.49 24.57 5.54
N SER A 58 -1.47 24.63 6.88
CA SER A 58 -2.64 24.94 7.70
C SER A 58 -3.30 26.29 7.35
N GLU A 59 -2.50 27.28 6.98
CA GLU A 59 -2.98 28.64 6.67
C GLU A 59 -3.71 28.74 5.32
N ARG A 60 -3.52 27.74 4.45
CA ARG A 60 -4.14 27.66 3.11
C ARG A 60 -5.37 26.76 3.08
N LEU A 61 -5.74 26.16 4.21
CA LEU A 61 -6.89 25.27 4.28
C LEU A 61 -8.20 26.06 4.19
N PRO A 62 -9.13 25.69 3.30
CA PRO A 62 -10.45 26.31 3.24
C PRO A 62 -11.24 26.03 4.51
N VAL A 63 -11.94 27.05 4.98
CA VAL A 63 -12.72 27.00 6.23
C VAL A 63 -14.04 26.29 5.96
N GLY A 64 -14.19 25.04 6.42
CA GLY A 64 -15.43 24.26 6.30
C GLY A 64 -15.24 22.75 6.42
N ILE A 65 -16.15 22.06 7.12
CA ILE A 65 -16.11 20.59 7.26
C ILE A 65 -16.12 19.89 5.90
N LEU A 66 -16.94 20.39 4.97
CA LEU A 66 -17.16 19.77 3.67
C LEU A 66 -15.93 19.90 2.75
N SER A 67 -15.27 21.06 2.77
CA SER A 67 -14.05 21.29 2.01
C SER A 67 -12.86 20.50 2.57
N LEU A 68 -12.74 20.41 3.90
CA LEU A 68 -11.72 19.59 4.56
C LEU A 68 -11.90 18.10 4.22
N ALA A 69 -13.13 17.59 4.27
CA ALA A 69 -13.45 16.22 3.90
C ALA A 69 -13.13 15.94 2.42
N SER A 70 -13.43 16.87 1.52
CA SER A 70 -13.10 16.75 0.10
C SER A 70 -11.58 16.68 -0.14
N ILE A 71 -10.79 17.49 0.55
CA ILE A 71 -9.32 17.45 0.46
C ILE A 71 -8.79 16.12 1.00
N ALA A 72 -9.25 15.68 2.17
CA ALA A 72 -8.85 14.41 2.75
C ALA A 72 -9.14 13.23 1.81
N PHE A 73 -10.32 13.22 1.21
CA PHE A 73 -10.72 12.19 0.25
C PHE A 73 -9.85 12.22 -1.02
N LYS A 74 -9.55 13.41 -1.54
CA LYS A 74 -8.65 13.58 -2.69
C LYS A 74 -7.25 13.03 -2.40
N GLU A 75 -6.69 13.32 -1.22
CA GLU A 75 -5.35 12.84 -0.83
C GLU A 75 -5.28 11.31 -0.73
N ILE A 76 -6.32 10.68 -0.17
CA ILE A 76 -6.43 9.21 -0.13
C ILE A 76 -6.51 8.64 -1.55
N ILE A 77 -7.34 9.22 -2.41
CA ILE A 77 -7.49 8.74 -3.79
C ILE A 77 -6.17 8.83 -4.56
N ILE A 78 -5.45 9.95 -4.43
CA ILE A 78 -4.15 10.13 -5.08
C ILE A 78 -3.17 9.07 -4.56
N GLY A 79 -3.12 8.87 -3.24
CA GLY A 79 -2.31 7.80 -2.64
C GLY A 79 -2.67 6.44 -3.19
N PHE A 80 -3.96 6.12 -3.28
CA PHE A 80 -4.46 4.85 -3.80
C PHE A 80 -4.01 4.60 -5.24
N PHE A 81 -4.12 5.59 -6.14
CA PHE A 81 -3.66 5.45 -7.52
C PHE A 81 -2.15 5.26 -7.62
N ILE A 82 -1.37 5.95 -6.79
CA ILE A 82 0.08 5.73 -6.70
C ILE A 82 0.38 4.29 -6.29
N GLY A 83 -0.28 3.79 -5.24
CA GLY A 83 -0.14 2.40 -4.80
C GLY A 83 -0.51 1.40 -5.90
N LEU A 84 -1.64 1.63 -6.57
CA LEU A 84 -2.16 0.78 -7.64
C LEU A 84 -1.17 0.63 -8.79
N SER A 85 -0.51 1.72 -9.19
CA SER A 85 0.50 1.69 -10.26
C SER A 85 1.63 0.70 -9.97
N PHE A 86 2.04 0.53 -8.72
CA PHE A 86 3.04 -0.48 -8.35
C PHE A 86 2.42 -1.85 -8.12
N THR A 87 1.23 -1.93 -7.50
CA THR A 87 0.53 -3.19 -7.22
C THR A 87 0.26 -4.01 -8.48
N ILE A 88 -0.05 -3.37 -9.61
CA ILE A 88 -0.41 -4.07 -10.86
C ILE A 88 0.69 -5.04 -11.31
N VAL A 89 1.96 -4.70 -11.10
CA VAL A 89 3.12 -5.51 -11.49
C VAL A 89 3.16 -6.79 -10.66
N PHE A 90 3.03 -6.64 -9.34
CA PHE A 90 3.03 -7.76 -8.40
C PHE A 90 1.85 -8.72 -8.64
N TRP A 91 0.66 -8.18 -8.91
CA TRP A 91 -0.51 -9.00 -9.25
C TRP A 91 -0.33 -9.77 -10.56
N ALA A 92 0.28 -9.15 -11.58
CA ALA A 92 0.55 -9.83 -12.84
C ALA A 92 1.50 -11.03 -12.65
N ILE A 93 2.52 -10.89 -11.80
CA ILE A 93 3.49 -11.95 -11.52
C ILE A 93 2.88 -13.07 -10.69
N ASP A 94 2.11 -12.72 -9.65
CA ASP A 94 1.41 -13.69 -8.82
C ASP A 94 0.43 -14.53 -9.68
N ALA A 95 -0.36 -13.88 -10.53
CA ALA A 95 -1.26 -14.54 -11.47
C ALA A 95 -0.51 -15.44 -12.47
N ALA A 96 0.62 -14.97 -13.02
CA ALA A 96 1.43 -15.76 -13.93
C ALA A 96 2.00 -17.02 -13.24
N GLY A 97 2.46 -16.90 -12.00
CA GLY A 97 2.95 -18.02 -11.21
C GLY A 97 1.88 -19.08 -10.92
N GLN A 98 0.67 -18.64 -10.58
CA GLN A 98 -0.48 -19.54 -10.40
C GLN A 98 -0.88 -20.27 -11.69
N ILE A 99 -0.83 -19.58 -12.84
CA ILE A 99 -1.09 -20.20 -14.15
C ILE A 99 -0.06 -21.29 -14.45
N ILE A 100 1.23 -21.01 -14.22
CA ILE A 100 2.31 -21.99 -14.45
C ILE A 100 2.10 -23.25 -13.60
N ASP A 101 1.76 -23.09 -12.32
CA ASP A 101 1.52 -24.23 -11.42
C ASP A 101 0.28 -25.03 -11.79
N THR A 102 -0.74 -24.34 -12.30
CA THR A 102 -1.95 -24.98 -12.80
C THR A 102 -1.65 -25.80 -14.03
N LEU A 103 -0.88 -25.28 -14.99
CA LEU A 103 -0.49 -26.02 -16.20
C LEU A 103 0.41 -27.22 -15.91
N ARG A 104 1.24 -27.14 -14.86
CA ARG A 104 2.09 -28.25 -14.42
C ARG A 104 1.35 -29.30 -13.58
N GLY A 105 0.07 -29.08 -13.27
CA GLY A 105 -0.75 -30.03 -12.52
C GLY A 105 -0.57 -29.99 -11.01
N SER A 106 0.24 -29.07 -10.47
CA SER A 106 0.48 -28.95 -9.03
C SER A 106 -0.74 -28.42 -8.28
N THR A 107 -1.57 -27.61 -8.94
CA THR A 107 -2.78 -27.00 -8.37
C THR A 107 -4.06 -27.44 -9.09
N ILE A 108 -4.00 -28.41 -10.01
CA ILE A 108 -5.20 -28.91 -10.72
C ILE A 108 -6.18 -29.59 -9.76
N SER A 109 -5.69 -30.19 -8.66
CA SER A 109 -6.52 -30.85 -7.66
C SER A 109 -7.52 -29.90 -6.97
N SER A 110 -7.21 -28.61 -6.82
CA SER A 110 -8.13 -27.63 -6.23
C SER A 110 -9.18 -27.10 -7.19
N ILE A 111 -8.95 -27.20 -8.50
CA ILE A 111 -9.98 -26.94 -9.51
C ILE A 111 -11.07 -28.02 -9.43
N PHE A 112 -10.67 -29.27 -9.20
CA PHE A 112 -11.60 -30.41 -9.09
C PHE A 112 -12.25 -30.53 -7.71
N ASN A 113 -11.53 -30.18 -6.63
CA ASN A 113 -12.08 -30.17 -5.27
C ASN A 113 -11.69 -28.89 -4.51
N PRO A 114 -12.52 -27.83 -4.56
CA PRO A 114 -12.24 -26.57 -3.87
C PRO A 114 -12.37 -26.66 -2.34
N ALA A 115 -12.85 -27.78 -1.77
CA ALA A 115 -12.94 -27.98 -0.33
C ALA A 115 -11.60 -28.42 0.31
N ILE A 116 -10.63 -28.84 -0.51
CA ILE A 116 -9.25 -29.10 -0.09
C ILE A 116 -8.48 -27.80 -0.32
N SER A 117 -8.42 -26.93 0.70
CA SER A 117 -7.85 -25.58 0.64
C SER A 117 -6.32 -25.51 0.52
N ASP A 118 -5.65 -26.61 0.17
CA ASP A 118 -4.21 -26.79 0.39
C ASP A 118 -3.37 -26.76 -0.90
N SER A 119 -3.82 -25.99 -1.89
CA SER A 119 -3.07 -25.79 -3.14
C SER A 119 -2.51 -24.37 -3.22
N SER A 120 -1.72 -23.97 -2.22
CA SER A 120 -0.90 -22.75 -2.40
C SER A 120 0.13 -23.03 -3.50
N SER A 121 0.17 -22.16 -4.51
CA SER A 121 1.09 -22.27 -5.65
C SER A 121 2.52 -22.02 -5.17
N VAL A 122 3.31 -23.08 -5.01
CA VAL A 122 4.71 -22.99 -4.53
C VAL A 122 5.56 -22.17 -5.52
N THR A 123 5.35 -22.36 -6.83
CA THR A 123 6.07 -21.59 -7.85
C THR A 123 5.62 -20.14 -7.88
N GLY A 124 4.34 -19.87 -7.65
CA GLY A 124 3.79 -18.51 -7.53
C GLY A 124 4.40 -17.73 -6.38
N VAL A 125 4.47 -18.35 -5.20
CA VAL A 125 5.12 -17.73 -4.02
C VAL A 125 6.61 -17.46 -4.29
N LEU A 126 7.33 -18.40 -4.91
CA LEU A 126 8.75 -18.21 -5.24
C LEU A 126 8.95 -17.04 -6.21
N LEU A 127 8.18 -16.99 -7.31
CA LEU A 127 8.24 -15.90 -8.29
C LEU A 127 7.89 -14.54 -7.66
N TYR A 128 6.88 -14.51 -6.80
CA TYR A 128 6.48 -13.31 -6.08
C TYR A 128 7.61 -12.79 -5.17
N GLN A 129 8.26 -13.68 -4.42
CA GLN A 129 9.42 -13.32 -3.57
C GLN A 129 10.62 -12.87 -4.41
N PHE A 130 10.90 -13.55 -5.52
CA PHE A 130 12.01 -13.20 -6.40
C PHE A 130 11.85 -11.78 -6.97
N VAL A 131 10.66 -11.45 -7.48
CA VAL A 131 10.41 -10.10 -7.99
C VAL A 131 10.36 -9.06 -6.87
N THR A 132 9.86 -9.41 -5.69
CA THR A 132 9.95 -8.56 -4.50
C THR A 132 11.40 -8.15 -4.21
N VAL A 133 12.33 -9.10 -4.21
CA VAL A 133 13.76 -8.82 -3.97
C VAL A 133 14.34 -7.93 -5.08
N ILE A 134 14.03 -8.22 -6.35
CA ILE A 134 14.49 -7.41 -7.49
C ILE A 134 13.95 -5.98 -7.39
N PHE A 135 12.67 -5.81 -7.05
CA PHE A 135 12.04 -4.50 -6.90
C PHE A 135 12.75 -3.67 -5.82
N ILE A 136 13.02 -4.27 -4.65
CA ILE A 136 13.71 -3.59 -3.55
C ILE A 136 15.15 -3.19 -3.93
N ILE A 137 15.84 -4.01 -4.72
CA ILE A 137 17.21 -3.71 -5.19
C ILE A 137 17.20 -2.65 -6.28
N SER A 138 16.21 -2.70 -7.19
CA SER A 138 16.11 -1.79 -8.33
C SER A 138 15.66 -0.38 -7.94
N GLY A 139 14.99 -0.22 -6.79
CA GLY A 139 14.49 1.06 -6.29
C GLY A 139 13.07 1.36 -6.75
#